data_AF-A0A8K0S5I9-F1
#
_entry.id   AF-A0A8K0S5I9-F1
#
_cell.length_a   1.000
_cell.length_b   1.000
_cell.length_c   1.000
_cell.angle_alpha   90.00
_cell.angle_beta   90.00
_cell.angle_gamma   90.00
#
_symmetry.space_group_name_H-M   'P 1'
#
loop_
_entity.id
_entity.type
_entity.pdbx_description
1 polymer ?
#
loop_
_entity_poly.entity_id
_entity_poly.type
_entity_poly.pdbx_seq_one_letter_code
_entity_poly.pdbx_strand_id
1 'polypeptide(L)'
;MPDEPRLSNRGGLSHIGRGCWIHRFVSETNATKEPKRLIGRRQQRPENPIETANKISDEEFLTQYVKPSWPEWKHPKDETTFTLSLIRPTSMTEGDLEACYNLIDETSGADYRSSSLGWHAAAKKKEMRSPDLRYILVKDDSGKIKGFTSFMPTFENHEPVIYCYEIHLKPELQGTGLGKKLMSYYADVAENIPTVEKAMLTCFVSNESALKFYEKLGFTKDDYSPRERKLRGGKVVVPDYVILSRPTSSQKVDNSRAHQPGR
;
A
#
# COMPACT_ATOMS: atom_id res chain seq x y z
N MET A 1 32.27 -30.14 -35.83
CA MET A 1 31.11 -30.78 -35.17
C MET A 1 31.43 -32.23 -34.93
N PRO A 2 31.05 -32.82 -33.78
CA PRO A 2 30.75 -32.23 -32.46
C PRO A 2 31.95 -32.54 -31.50
N ASP A 3 31.92 -32.53 -30.16
CA ASP A 3 30.99 -32.01 -29.14
C ASP A 3 31.82 -31.59 -27.89
N GLU A 4 31.23 -30.89 -26.92
CA GLU A 4 31.79 -30.72 -25.55
C GLU A 4 30.92 -31.45 -24.50
N PRO A 5 31.50 -32.12 -23.48
CA PRO A 5 30.73 -32.73 -22.41
C PRO A 5 30.29 -31.73 -21.33
N ARG A 6 29.06 -31.90 -20.86
CA ARG A 6 28.31 -30.93 -20.04
C ARG A 6 28.75 -30.91 -18.57
N LEU A 7 28.87 -29.70 -18.00
CA LEU A 7 28.95 -29.51 -16.55
C LEU A 7 27.62 -29.85 -15.86
N SER A 8 27.64 -30.77 -14.90
CA SER A 8 26.48 -31.13 -14.08
C SER A 8 26.26 -30.11 -12.96
N ASN A 9 25.36 -29.14 -13.15
CA ASN A 9 25.04 -28.17 -12.11
C ASN A 9 23.97 -28.73 -11.14
N ARG A 10 24.30 -28.86 -9.85
CA ARG A 10 23.34 -29.32 -8.81
C ARG A 10 22.40 -28.17 -8.45
N GLY A 11 21.19 -28.18 -9.03
CA GLY A 11 20.15 -27.20 -8.71
C GLY A 11 19.61 -27.34 -7.28
N GLY A 12 20.18 -26.58 -6.34
CA GLY A 12 19.58 -26.34 -5.02
C GLY A 12 18.49 -25.27 -5.08
N LEU A 13 17.41 -25.44 -4.32
CA LEU A 13 16.30 -24.48 -4.29
C LEU A 13 16.73 -23.11 -3.74
N SER A 14 16.35 -22.05 -4.44
CA SER A 14 16.33 -20.67 -3.91
C SER A 14 15.02 -19.97 -4.29
N HIS A 15 13.99 -20.13 -3.45
CA HIS A 15 12.76 -19.33 -3.48
C HIS A 15 12.93 -18.13 -2.55
N ILE A 16 13.47 -17.01 -3.06
CA ILE A 16 13.50 -15.71 -2.36
C ILE A 16 13.31 -14.60 -3.41
N GLY A 17 12.48 -13.59 -3.10
CA GLY A 17 12.53 -12.27 -3.72
C GLY A 17 12.07 -12.16 -5.18
N ARG A 18 10.76 -12.21 -5.43
CA ARG A 18 10.14 -11.52 -6.58
C ARG A 18 8.99 -10.68 -6.05
N GLY A 19 9.02 -9.38 -6.37
CA GLY A 19 7.99 -8.43 -5.94
C GLY A 19 6.61 -8.77 -6.51
N CYS A 20 5.57 -8.11 -5.99
CA CYS A 20 4.18 -8.34 -6.37
C CYS A 20 4.00 -8.20 -7.90
N TRP A 21 3.88 -9.35 -8.57
CA TRP A 21 3.41 -9.42 -9.94
C TRP A 21 1.89 -9.43 -9.91
N ILE A 22 1.28 -8.28 -10.20
CA ILE A 22 -0.13 -8.25 -10.60
C ILE A 22 -0.23 -9.12 -11.85
N HIS A 23 -0.85 -10.31 -11.70
CA HIS A 23 -1.22 -11.17 -12.83
C HIS A 23 -2.33 -10.49 -13.64
N ARG A 24 -1.92 -9.56 -14.51
CA ARG A 24 -2.78 -9.06 -15.58
C ARG A 24 -3.03 -10.23 -16.54
N PHE A 25 -4.19 -10.86 -16.42
CA PHE A 25 -4.66 -11.84 -17.39
C PHE A 25 -4.76 -11.17 -18.77
N VAL A 26 -3.76 -11.42 -19.61
CA VAL A 26 -3.86 -11.22 -21.06
C VAL A 26 -4.31 -12.56 -21.64
N SER A 27 -5.58 -12.64 -22.04
CA SER A 27 -6.10 -13.81 -22.74
C SER A 27 -5.63 -13.79 -24.19
N GLU A 28 -4.56 -14.50 -24.51
CA GLU A 28 -4.26 -14.87 -25.89
C GLU A 28 -5.28 -15.90 -26.36
N THR A 29 -6.13 -15.53 -27.32
CA THR A 29 -7.03 -16.48 -27.99
C THR A 29 -6.56 -16.69 -29.43
N ASN A 30 -5.97 -17.85 -29.69
CA ASN A 30 -5.70 -18.31 -31.06
C ASN A 30 -7.00 -18.39 -31.86
N ALA A 31 -6.93 -18.04 -33.14
CA ALA A 31 -8.09 -17.99 -34.02
C ALA A 31 -8.61 -19.38 -34.39
N THR A 32 -9.82 -19.71 -33.97
CA THR A 32 -10.63 -20.82 -34.53
C THR A 32 -12.07 -20.37 -34.77
N LYS A 33 -12.67 -20.89 -35.84
CA LYS A 33 -13.85 -20.35 -36.55
C LYS A 33 -15.10 -20.16 -35.68
N GLU A 34 -15.86 -19.09 -35.95
CA GLU A 34 -17.12 -18.78 -35.27
C GLU A 34 -18.28 -19.75 -35.58
N PRO A 35 -19.02 -20.19 -34.57
CA PRO A 35 -20.43 -20.53 -34.67
C PRO A 35 -21.31 -19.31 -34.30
N LYS A 36 -22.35 -19.04 -35.10
CA LYS A 36 -23.25 -17.87 -34.96
C LYS A 36 -23.88 -17.81 -33.56
N ARG A 37 -23.64 -16.72 -32.83
CA ARG A 37 -24.22 -16.49 -31.49
C ARG A 37 -25.67 -15.98 -31.57
N LEU A 38 -26.54 -16.62 -30.78
CA LEU A 38 -27.82 -16.04 -30.34
C LEU A 38 -27.53 -14.81 -29.46
N ILE A 39 -28.20 -13.69 -29.72
CA ILE A 39 -28.00 -12.43 -29.02
C ILE A 39 -28.77 -12.45 -27.69
N GLY A 40 -28.19 -13.11 -26.68
CA GLY A 40 -28.58 -12.90 -25.29
C GLY A 40 -28.09 -11.54 -24.80
N ARG A 41 -28.92 -10.78 -24.07
CA ARG A 41 -28.48 -9.56 -23.37
C ARG A 41 -27.35 -9.93 -22.40
N ARG A 42 -26.12 -9.51 -22.71
CA ARG A 42 -24.97 -9.66 -21.81
C ARG A 42 -25.21 -8.77 -20.59
N GLN A 43 -25.76 -9.36 -19.52
CA GLN A 43 -25.77 -8.71 -18.21
C GLN A 43 -24.32 -8.33 -17.89
N GLN A 44 -24.07 -7.03 -17.74
CA GLN A 44 -22.77 -6.58 -17.30
C GLN A 44 -22.60 -7.04 -15.85
N ARG A 45 -21.47 -7.71 -15.57
CA ARG A 45 -21.09 -8.02 -14.19
C ARG A 45 -20.97 -6.65 -13.46
N PRO A 46 -21.56 -6.47 -12.27
CA PRO A 46 -21.39 -5.22 -11.54
C PRO A 46 -19.90 -4.92 -11.38
N GLU A 47 -19.51 -3.65 -11.57
CA GLU A 47 -18.11 -3.27 -11.43
C GLU A 47 -17.62 -3.50 -10.00
N ASN A 48 -16.35 -3.87 -9.89
CA ASN A 48 -15.67 -4.06 -8.63
C ASN A 48 -15.38 -2.68 -7.98
N PRO A 49 -15.82 -2.39 -6.73
CA PRO A 49 -15.62 -1.09 -6.10
C PRO A 49 -14.16 -0.61 -6.08
N ILE A 50 -13.20 -1.53 -5.92
CA ILE A 50 -11.76 -1.23 -6.00
C ILE A 50 -11.39 -0.72 -7.40
N GLU A 51 -11.87 -1.38 -8.47
CA GLU A 51 -11.63 -0.94 -9.85
C GLU A 51 -12.30 0.40 -10.15
N THR A 52 -13.52 0.63 -9.64
CA THR A 52 -14.22 1.91 -9.80
C THR A 52 -13.44 3.04 -9.10
N ALA A 53 -12.99 2.84 -7.87
CA ALA A 53 -12.17 3.80 -7.13
C ALA A 53 -10.82 4.10 -7.80
N ASN A 54 -10.23 3.11 -8.48
CA ASN A 54 -8.99 3.28 -9.25
C ASN A 54 -9.20 3.97 -10.61
N LYS A 55 -10.42 4.00 -11.16
CA LYS A 55 -10.75 4.67 -12.45
C LYS A 55 -11.07 6.17 -12.30
N ILE A 56 -11.81 6.57 -11.25
CA ILE A 56 -12.31 7.95 -11.07
C ILE A 56 -11.20 9.02 -10.96
N SER A 57 -11.55 10.31 -11.14
CA SER A 57 -10.58 11.41 -11.04
C SER A 57 -10.06 11.61 -9.61
N ASP A 58 -9.00 12.41 -9.44
CA ASP A 58 -8.41 12.67 -8.12
C ASP A 58 -9.34 13.56 -7.27
N GLU A 59 -10.03 14.51 -7.90
CA GLU A 59 -11.07 15.35 -7.29
C GLU A 59 -12.32 14.55 -6.88
N GLU A 60 -12.74 13.62 -7.73
CA GLU A 60 -13.89 12.75 -7.49
C GLU A 60 -13.58 11.76 -6.35
N PHE A 61 -12.40 11.15 -6.35
CA PHE A 61 -11.94 10.26 -5.28
C PHE A 61 -11.88 10.97 -3.93
N LEU A 62 -11.29 12.18 -3.90
CA LEU A 62 -11.25 13.01 -2.70
C LEU A 62 -12.66 13.34 -2.18
N THR A 63 -13.60 13.59 -3.09
CA THR A 63 -14.97 13.99 -2.74
C THR A 63 -15.83 12.81 -2.29
N GLN A 64 -15.65 11.63 -2.88
CA GLN A 64 -16.39 10.42 -2.50
C GLN A 64 -15.85 9.77 -1.21
N TYR A 65 -14.53 9.81 -0.96
CA TYR A 65 -13.92 8.89 0.01
C TYR A 65 -13.15 9.53 1.18
N VAL A 66 -12.95 10.86 1.24
CA VAL A 66 -11.99 11.48 2.19
C VAL A 66 -12.54 12.56 3.13
N LYS A 67 -13.60 13.30 2.77
CA LYS A 67 -13.94 14.57 3.46
C LYS A 67 -14.62 14.34 4.82
N PRO A 68 -14.21 15.07 5.90
CA PRO A 68 -13.95 16.53 5.86
C PRO A 68 -12.59 17.06 6.40
N SER A 69 -12.41 18.38 6.22
CA SER A 69 -11.28 19.27 6.61
C SER A 69 -10.08 19.36 5.63
N TRP A 70 -10.35 19.63 4.35
CA TRP A 70 -9.38 19.79 3.27
C TRP A 70 -9.42 21.23 2.70
N PRO A 71 -8.34 21.82 2.11
CA PRO A 71 -7.00 21.28 1.86
C PRO A 71 -5.93 21.67 2.88
N GLU A 72 -6.23 22.49 3.89
CA GLU A 72 -5.19 23.07 4.75
C GLU A 72 -5.01 22.30 6.06
N TRP A 73 -3.77 22.28 6.55
CA TRP A 73 -3.43 21.90 7.92
C TRP A 73 -2.50 22.94 8.54
N LYS A 74 -2.73 23.27 9.81
CA LYS A 74 -1.89 24.22 10.55
C LYS A 74 -1.09 23.53 11.64
N HIS A 75 0.16 23.94 11.77
CA HIS A 75 1.04 23.44 12.81
C HIS A 75 0.64 23.98 14.20
N PRO A 76 0.37 23.11 15.20
CA PRO A 76 -0.34 23.47 16.43
C PRO A 76 0.47 24.33 17.42
N LYS A 77 1.71 24.70 17.09
CA LYS A 77 2.62 25.46 17.96
C LYS A 77 2.91 26.87 17.46
N ASP A 78 3.01 27.05 16.14
CA ASP A 78 3.40 28.31 15.50
C ASP A 78 2.43 28.75 14.39
N GLU A 79 1.30 28.04 14.22
CA GLU A 79 0.25 28.33 13.24
C GLU A 79 0.70 28.31 11.77
N THR A 80 1.89 27.78 11.47
CA THR A 80 2.39 27.64 10.08
C THR A 80 1.42 26.78 9.27
N THR A 81 0.90 27.33 8.16
CA THR A 81 -0.03 26.63 7.26
C THR A 81 0.71 25.75 6.26
N PHE A 82 0.20 24.54 6.05
CA PHE A 82 0.64 23.58 5.04
C PHE A 82 -0.53 23.20 4.15
N THR A 83 -0.26 23.11 2.85
CA THR A 83 -1.23 22.73 1.82
C THR A 83 -1.18 21.23 1.58
N LEU A 84 -2.34 20.58 1.61
CA LEU A 84 -2.52 19.17 1.28
C LEU A 84 -3.07 19.03 -0.15
N SER A 85 -2.50 18.11 -0.93
CA SER A 85 -3.01 17.77 -2.27
C SER A 85 -3.08 16.25 -2.45
N LEU A 86 -4.17 15.75 -3.03
CA LEU A 86 -4.34 14.34 -3.41
C LEU A 86 -4.03 14.23 -4.90
N ILE A 87 -3.06 13.40 -5.27
CA ILE A 87 -2.57 13.33 -6.64
C ILE A 87 -2.05 11.93 -7.00
N ARG A 88 -2.30 11.48 -8.23
CA ARG A 88 -1.65 10.29 -8.81
C ARG A 88 -0.20 10.58 -9.23
N PRO A 89 0.72 9.60 -9.21
CA PRO A 89 2.11 9.81 -9.63
C PRO A 89 2.26 10.19 -11.10
N THR A 90 1.27 9.89 -11.96
CA THR A 90 1.23 10.36 -13.37
C THR A 90 1.02 11.87 -13.52
N SER A 91 0.55 12.54 -12.46
CA SER A 91 0.27 13.98 -12.44
C SER A 91 1.21 14.76 -11.52
N MET A 92 2.08 14.07 -10.77
CA MET A 92 3.14 14.68 -9.97
C MET A 92 4.26 15.23 -10.87
N THR A 93 4.93 16.28 -10.41
CA THR A 93 6.18 16.72 -11.04
C THR A 93 7.31 15.76 -10.72
N GLU A 94 8.33 15.68 -11.58
CA GLU A 94 9.55 14.93 -11.29
C GLU A 94 10.24 15.41 -10.00
N GLY A 95 10.19 16.72 -9.72
CA GLY A 95 10.70 17.30 -8.48
C GLY A 95 9.94 16.83 -7.23
N ASP A 96 8.61 16.69 -7.30
CA ASP A 96 7.79 16.16 -6.21
C ASP A 96 8.08 14.68 -5.95
N LEU A 97 8.21 13.87 -7.02
CA LEU A 97 8.55 12.45 -6.90
C LEU A 97 9.96 12.24 -6.34
N GLU A 98 10.93 13.04 -6.76
CA GLU A 98 12.30 12.98 -6.22
C GLU A 98 12.34 13.45 -4.76
N ALA A 99 11.59 14.49 -4.39
CA ALA A 99 11.47 14.94 -3.00
C ALA A 99 10.83 13.86 -2.10
N CYS A 100 9.80 13.16 -2.57
CA CYS A 100 9.22 12.02 -1.86
C CYS A 100 10.24 10.87 -1.73
N TYR A 101 10.97 10.54 -2.80
CA TYR A 101 11.98 9.47 -2.78
C TYR A 101 13.11 9.77 -1.78
N ASN A 102 13.62 11.00 -1.79
CA ASN A 102 14.66 11.44 -0.85
C ASN A 102 14.17 11.39 0.59
N LEU A 103 12.90 11.72 0.84
CA LEU A 103 12.31 11.63 2.18
C LEU A 103 12.18 10.17 2.66
N ILE A 104 11.90 9.20 1.78
CA ILE A 104 11.92 7.76 2.14
C ILE A 104 13.34 7.32 2.54
N ASP A 105 14.37 7.73 1.78
CA ASP A 105 15.76 7.37 2.10
C ASP A 105 16.22 7.98 3.45
N GLU A 106 15.86 9.24 3.69
CA GLU A 106 16.16 9.99 4.92
C GLU A 106 15.52 9.36 6.18
N THR A 107 14.33 8.79 6.06
CA THR A 107 13.52 8.34 7.21
C THR A 107 13.53 6.82 7.42
N SER A 108 13.50 6.04 6.35
CA SER A 108 13.44 4.57 6.36
C SER A 108 14.57 3.90 5.57
N GLY A 109 15.46 4.66 4.93
CA GLY A 109 16.56 4.09 4.16
C GLY A 109 17.53 3.24 5.01
N ALA A 110 17.68 3.53 6.30
CA ALA A 110 18.46 2.70 7.22
C ALA A 110 17.77 1.36 7.52
N ASP A 111 16.46 1.37 7.77
CA ASP A 111 15.66 0.16 7.93
C ASP A 111 15.77 -0.73 6.68
N TYR A 112 15.53 -0.16 5.48
CA TYR A 112 15.68 -0.89 4.21
C TYR A 112 17.07 -1.52 4.04
N ARG A 113 18.15 -0.76 4.27
CA ARG A 113 19.54 -1.25 4.13
C ARG A 113 19.91 -2.35 5.13
N SER A 114 19.28 -2.37 6.31
CA SER A 114 19.51 -3.40 7.34
C SER A 114 18.58 -4.62 7.21
N SER A 115 17.47 -4.48 6.48
CA SER A 115 16.51 -5.53 6.18
C SER A 115 16.97 -6.51 5.09
N SER A 116 16.32 -7.67 5.04
CA SER A 116 16.40 -8.66 3.96
C SER A 116 15.79 -8.19 2.63
N LEU A 117 15.02 -7.09 2.62
CA LEU A 117 14.49 -6.46 1.41
C LEU A 117 15.54 -5.62 0.67
N GLY A 118 16.52 -5.09 1.41
CA GLY A 118 17.56 -4.20 0.88
C GLY A 118 17.06 -2.83 0.40
N TRP A 119 17.98 -1.96 -0.02
CA TRP A 119 17.65 -0.67 -0.63
C TRP A 119 17.95 -0.70 -2.14
N HIS A 120 16.90 -0.63 -2.95
CA HIS A 120 16.98 -0.76 -4.40
C HIS A 120 16.37 0.46 -5.10
N ALA A 121 17.14 1.55 -5.20
CA ALA A 121 16.72 2.85 -5.71
C ALA A 121 15.85 2.80 -6.99
N ALA A 122 16.32 2.10 -8.03
CA ALA A 122 15.58 1.98 -9.30
C ALA A 122 14.25 1.20 -9.16
N ALA A 123 14.20 0.19 -8.28
CA ALA A 123 12.97 -0.55 -8.01
C ALA A 123 11.98 0.30 -7.21
N LYS A 124 12.44 1.00 -6.16
CA LYS A 124 11.59 1.90 -5.36
C LYS A 124 11.06 3.07 -6.21
N LYS A 125 11.89 3.72 -7.04
CA LYS A 125 11.42 4.77 -7.97
C LYS A 125 10.42 4.26 -9.03
N LYS A 126 10.47 2.97 -9.39
CA LYS A 126 9.47 2.32 -10.26
C LYS A 126 8.17 2.03 -9.49
N GLU A 127 8.27 1.48 -8.29
CA GLU A 127 7.16 1.20 -7.38
C GLU A 127 6.34 2.47 -7.09
N MET A 128 7.03 3.58 -6.77
CA MET A 128 6.44 4.90 -6.54
C MET A 128 5.61 5.45 -7.71
N ARG A 129 5.81 4.92 -8.94
CA ARG A 129 5.10 5.31 -10.16
C ARG A 129 4.01 4.32 -10.58
N SER A 130 3.62 3.40 -9.69
CA SER A 130 2.51 2.48 -9.94
C SER A 130 1.22 3.29 -10.22
N PRO A 131 0.45 2.96 -11.27
CA PRO A 131 -0.60 3.85 -11.81
C PRO A 131 -1.78 4.06 -10.86
N ASP A 132 -2.06 3.07 -10.00
CA ASP A 132 -3.18 3.08 -9.06
C ASP A 132 -2.79 3.68 -7.68
N LEU A 133 -1.53 4.07 -7.47
CA LEU A 133 -1.13 4.81 -6.27
C LEU A 133 -1.76 6.21 -6.27
N ARG A 134 -2.16 6.65 -5.08
CA ARG A 134 -2.53 8.02 -4.78
C ARG A 134 -1.64 8.53 -3.65
N TYR A 135 -1.18 9.77 -3.79
CA TYR A 135 -0.36 10.47 -2.81
C TYR A 135 -1.19 11.59 -2.17
N ILE A 136 -1.20 11.66 -0.85
CA ILE A 136 -1.48 12.92 -0.13
C ILE A 136 -0.13 13.58 0.11
N LEU A 137 0.15 14.67 -0.59
CA LEU A 137 1.36 15.48 -0.42
C LEU A 137 1.10 16.59 0.62
N VAL A 138 2.12 16.91 1.41
CA VAL A 138 2.13 18.05 2.35
C VAL A 138 3.17 19.05 1.87
N LYS A 139 2.75 20.27 1.52
CA LYS A 139 3.62 21.35 1.03
C LYS A 139 3.63 22.55 1.96
N ASP A 140 4.78 23.20 2.10
CA ASP A 140 4.89 24.54 2.70
C ASP A 140 4.46 25.64 1.71
N ASP A 141 4.45 26.89 2.17
CA ASP A 141 4.14 28.09 1.38
C ASP A 141 5.07 28.29 0.18
N SER A 142 6.32 27.84 0.28
CA SER A 142 7.30 27.80 -0.81
C SER A 142 7.10 26.63 -1.79
N GLY A 143 6.06 25.81 -1.58
CA GLY A 143 5.70 24.68 -2.43
C GLY A 143 6.55 23.42 -2.24
N LYS A 144 7.41 23.36 -1.22
CA LYS A 144 8.31 22.22 -0.99
C LYS A 144 7.61 21.11 -0.22
N ILE A 145 7.88 19.86 -0.59
CA ILE A 145 7.39 18.69 0.13
C ILE A 145 7.99 18.63 1.54
N LYS A 146 7.11 18.60 2.54
CA LYS A 146 7.43 18.45 3.97
C LYS A 146 6.94 17.12 4.56
N GLY A 147 6.13 16.40 3.79
CA GLY A 147 5.67 15.06 4.12
C GLY A 147 4.75 14.51 3.04
N PHE A 148 4.47 13.22 3.09
CA PHE A 148 3.44 12.60 2.26
C PHE A 148 2.92 11.30 2.86
N THR A 149 1.84 10.79 2.28
CA THR A 149 1.39 9.40 2.44
C THR A 149 0.98 8.87 1.08
N SER A 150 1.38 7.65 0.72
CA SER A 150 0.94 6.98 -0.50
C SER A 150 0.16 5.70 -0.19
N PHE A 151 -0.93 5.49 -0.93
CA PHE A 151 -1.81 4.34 -0.75
C PHE A 151 -2.53 3.95 -2.04
N MET A 152 -3.11 2.75 -2.06
CA MET A 152 -3.79 2.18 -3.23
C MET A 152 -4.94 1.26 -2.79
N PRO A 153 -6.16 1.43 -3.35
CA PRO A 153 -7.19 0.39 -3.34
C PRO A 153 -6.72 -0.83 -4.14
N THR A 154 -6.67 -2.00 -3.50
CA THR A 154 -6.10 -3.23 -4.08
C THR A 154 -6.76 -4.49 -3.50
N PHE A 155 -6.32 -5.66 -3.98
CA PHE A 155 -6.60 -6.96 -3.37
C PHE A 155 -5.33 -7.57 -2.82
N GLU A 156 -5.29 -7.85 -1.52
CA GLU A 156 -4.22 -8.62 -0.88
C GLU A 156 -4.79 -9.97 -0.44
N ASN A 157 -4.18 -11.08 -0.88
CA ASN A 157 -4.65 -12.45 -0.60
C ASN A 157 -6.15 -12.69 -0.88
N HIS A 158 -6.70 -12.01 -1.90
CA HIS A 158 -8.12 -11.99 -2.30
C HIS A 158 -9.06 -11.12 -1.44
N GLU A 159 -8.58 -10.47 -0.39
CA GLU A 159 -9.34 -9.51 0.40
C GLU A 159 -9.22 -8.08 -0.21
N PRO A 160 -10.32 -7.34 -0.38
CA PRO A 160 -10.29 -5.94 -0.80
C PRO A 160 -9.78 -5.04 0.34
N VAL A 161 -8.68 -4.32 0.09
CA VAL A 161 -8.01 -3.48 1.09
C VAL A 161 -7.60 -2.12 0.52
N ILE A 162 -7.37 -1.15 1.40
CA ILE A 162 -6.53 0.01 1.05
C ILE A 162 -5.15 -0.23 1.66
N TYR A 163 -4.14 -0.38 0.80
CA TYR A 163 -2.77 -0.59 1.24
C TYR A 163 -2.04 0.74 1.36
N CYS A 164 -1.48 1.05 2.54
CA CYS A 164 -0.55 2.17 2.70
C CYS A 164 0.88 1.68 2.40
N TYR A 165 1.50 2.30 1.39
CA TYR A 165 2.84 1.97 0.94
C TYR A 165 3.91 2.75 1.70
N GLU A 166 3.69 4.05 1.89
CA GLU A 166 4.63 4.95 2.54
C GLU A 166 3.86 6.01 3.36
N ILE A 167 4.38 6.39 4.52
CA ILE A 167 3.97 7.60 5.25
C ILE A 167 5.20 8.22 5.90
N HIS A 168 5.57 9.41 5.43
CA HIS A 168 6.80 10.09 5.87
C HIS A 168 6.57 11.56 6.13
N LEU A 169 7.17 12.05 7.21
CA LEU A 169 7.14 13.45 7.61
C LEU A 169 8.55 13.92 7.89
N LYS A 170 8.88 15.13 7.45
CA LYS A 170 10.09 15.83 7.87
C LYS A 170 10.13 15.97 9.40
N PRO A 171 11.32 15.94 10.04
CA PRO A 171 11.44 15.94 11.50
C PRO A 171 10.65 17.06 12.20
N GLU A 172 10.62 18.26 11.62
CA GLU A 172 9.86 19.40 12.16
C GLU A 172 8.33 19.19 12.23
N LEU A 173 7.78 18.23 11.48
CA LEU A 173 6.35 17.89 11.50
C LEU A 173 6.03 16.62 12.31
N GLN A 174 7.02 15.94 12.88
CA GLN A 174 6.82 14.75 13.70
C GLN A 174 6.33 15.12 15.12
N GLY A 175 5.49 14.27 15.72
CA GLY A 175 4.89 14.53 17.05
C GLY A 175 3.80 15.62 17.08
N THR A 176 3.54 16.30 15.97
CA THR A 176 2.58 17.42 15.84
C THR A 176 1.12 17.00 15.67
N GLY A 177 0.86 15.70 15.50
CA GLY A 177 -0.46 15.16 15.13
C GLY A 177 -0.72 15.07 13.62
N LEU A 178 0.11 15.66 12.76
CA LEU A 178 -0.07 15.58 11.29
C LEU A 178 -0.11 14.12 10.79
N GLY A 179 0.77 13.24 11.28
CA GLY A 179 0.77 11.83 10.89
C GLY A 179 -0.55 11.12 11.22
N LYS A 180 -1.16 11.43 12.38
CA LYS A 180 -2.50 10.94 12.74
C LYS A 180 -3.58 11.48 11.79
N LYS A 181 -3.44 12.71 11.29
CA LYS A 181 -4.38 13.33 10.35
C LYS A 181 -4.26 12.74 8.94
N LEU A 182 -3.04 12.47 8.46
CA LEU A 182 -2.83 11.74 7.20
C LEU A 182 -3.39 10.32 7.26
N MET A 183 -3.14 9.60 8.36
CA MET A 183 -3.73 8.28 8.61
C MET A 183 -5.26 8.32 8.80
N SER A 184 -5.87 9.45 9.18
CA SER A 184 -7.33 9.57 9.20
C SER A 184 -7.89 9.62 7.78
N TYR A 185 -7.33 10.43 6.89
CA TYR A 185 -7.77 10.46 5.48
C TYR A 185 -7.63 9.11 4.79
N TYR A 186 -6.50 8.43 4.99
CA TYR A 186 -6.28 7.07 4.50
C TYR A 186 -7.29 6.06 5.09
N ALA A 187 -7.65 6.22 6.35
CA ALA A 187 -8.72 5.44 6.97
C ALA A 187 -10.11 5.75 6.41
N ASP A 188 -10.44 7.03 6.19
CA ASP A 188 -11.70 7.46 5.60
C ASP A 188 -11.90 6.79 4.23
N VAL A 189 -10.83 6.68 3.42
CA VAL A 189 -10.86 5.93 2.15
C VAL A 189 -11.24 4.47 2.34
N ALA A 190 -10.72 3.80 3.38
CA ALA A 190 -11.03 2.41 3.66
C ALA A 190 -12.46 2.21 4.16
N GLU A 191 -13.00 3.13 4.96
CA GLU A 191 -14.39 3.06 5.44
C GLU A 191 -15.40 3.40 4.34
N ASN A 192 -15.04 4.26 3.37
CA ASN A 192 -15.96 4.80 2.37
C ASN A 192 -15.98 4.05 1.02
N ILE A 193 -14.93 3.31 0.64
CA ILE A 193 -14.97 2.45 -0.56
C ILE A 193 -15.77 1.18 -0.23
N PRO A 194 -16.88 0.88 -0.94
CA PRO A 194 -17.68 -0.30 -0.66
C PRO A 194 -16.86 -1.59 -0.74
N THR A 195 -17.27 -2.60 0.04
CA THR A 195 -16.62 -3.92 0.16
C THR A 195 -15.21 -3.95 0.77
N VAL A 196 -14.53 -2.82 1.01
CA VAL A 196 -13.22 -2.84 1.69
C VAL A 196 -13.35 -3.37 3.11
N GLU A 197 -12.53 -4.38 3.43
CA GLU A 197 -12.57 -5.07 4.72
C GLU A 197 -11.59 -4.48 5.74
N LYS A 198 -10.45 -3.94 5.27
CA LYS A 198 -9.39 -3.41 6.14
C LYS A 198 -8.47 -2.39 5.47
N ALA A 199 -7.95 -1.50 6.30
CA ALA A 199 -6.73 -0.75 6.03
C ALA A 199 -5.52 -1.63 6.37
N MET A 200 -4.52 -1.72 5.49
CA MET A 200 -3.35 -2.62 5.62
C MET A 200 -2.04 -1.90 5.30
N LEU A 201 -0.95 -2.24 6.00
CA LEU A 201 0.39 -1.68 5.77
C LEU A 201 1.50 -2.65 6.20
N THR A 202 2.73 -2.43 5.73
CA THR A 202 3.93 -3.10 6.24
C THR A 202 4.76 -2.15 7.09
N CYS A 203 5.34 -2.65 8.18
CA CYS A 203 6.26 -1.90 9.04
C CYS A 203 7.46 -2.76 9.42
N PHE A 204 8.67 -2.19 9.37
CA PHE A 204 9.88 -2.86 9.83
C PHE A 204 9.84 -3.09 11.35
N VAL A 205 10.32 -4.25 11.80
CA VAL A 205 10.40 -4.61 13.23
C VAL A 205 11.38 -3.70 13.98
N SER A 206 12.42 -3.20 13.30
CA SER A 206 13.34 -2.18 13.82
C SER A 206 12.67 -0.84 14.12
N ASN A 207 11.58 -0.51 13.43
CA ASN A 207 10.92 0.78 13.53
C ASN A 207 9.86 0.80 14.65
N GLU A 208 10.32 0.58 15.88
CA GLU A 208 9.46 0.53 17.07
C GLU A 208 8.58 1.77 17.26
N SER A 209 9.06 2.94 16.80
CA SER A 209 8.31 4.20 16.87
C SER A 209 7.06 4.15 15.99
N ALA A 210 7.20 3.71 14.74
CA ALA A 210 6.09 3.51 13.82
C ALA A 210 5.14 2.41 14.31
N LEU A 211 5.65 1.28 14.83
CA LEU A 211 4.81 0.23 15.42
C LEU A 211 3.92 0.76 16.55
N LYS A 212 4.49 1.49 17.52
CA LYS A 212 3.76 2.11 18.64
C LYS A 212 2.79 3.21 18.17
N PHE A 213 3.06 3.85 17.03
CA PHE A 213 2.16 4.81 16.40
C PHE A 213 0.95 4.10 15.75
N TYR A 214 1.17 3.04 14.97
CA TYR A 214 0.09 2.28 14.33
C TYR A 214 -0.80 1.56 15.35
N GLU A 215 -0.23 0.98 16.40
CA GLU A 215 -0.98 0.39 17.52
C GLU A 215 -1.97 1.38 18.15
N LYS A 216 -1.53 2.62 18.41
CA LYS A 216 -2.39 3.71 18.92
C LYS A 216 -3.48 4.16 17.95
N LEU A 217 -3.36 3.83 16.66
CA LEU A 217 -4.39 4.05 15.64
C LEU A 217 -5.33 2.84 15.45
N GLY A 218 -5.17 1.80 16.28
CA GLY A 218 -5.96 0.58 16.27
C GLY A 218 -5.52 -0.47 15.26
N PHE A 219 -4.30 -0.37 14.72
CA PHE A 219 -3.74 -1.43 13.87
C PHE A 219 -3.20 -2.56 14.75
N THR A 220 -3.41 -3.79 14.28
CA THR A 220 -2.94 -5.02 14.91
C THR A 220 -2.15 -5.85 13.89
N LYS A 221 -1.37 -6.84 14.35
CA LYS A 221 -0.68 -7.75 13.44
C LYS A 221 -1.69 -8.52 12.60
N ASP A 222 -1.55 -8.44 11.29
CA ASP A 222 -2.44 -9.12 10.33
C ASP A 222 -2.13 -10.62 10.24
N ASP A 223 -3.12 -11.45 9.94
CA ASP A 223 -2.96 -12.91 9.83
C ASP A 223 -1.97 -13.34 8.74
N TYR A 224 -1.87 -12.55 7.67
CA TYR A 224 -0.90 -12.74 6.58
C TYR A 224 0.50 -12.20 6.90
N SER A 225 0.70 -11.56 8.05
CA SER A 225 2.02 -11.14 8.48
C SER A 225 2.95 -12.35 8.61
N PRO A 226 4.22 -12.24 8.17
CA PRO A 226 5.22 -13.28 8.39
C PRO A 226 5.29 -13.74 9.86
N ARG A 227 5.43 -15.06 10.02
CA ARG A 227 5.61 -15.74 11.30
C ARG A 227 7.04 -16.27 11.41
N GLU A 228 7.52 -16.40 12.63
CA GLU A 228 8.82 -17.02 12.89
C GLU A 228 8.88 -18.44 12.33
N ARG A 229 10.02 -18.81 11.73
CA ARG A 229 10.23 -20.13 11.14
C ARG A 229 11.40 -20.83 11.81
N LYS A 230 11.12 -21.94 12.48
CA LYS A 230 12.15 -22.87 12.98
C LYS A 230 12.63 -23.74 11.82
N LEU A 231 13.91 -23.63 11.48
CA LEU A 231 14.56 -24.44 10.45
C LEU A 231 15.05 -25.77 11.02
N ARG A 232 15.32 -26.74 10.13
CA ARG A 232 16.02 -27.98 10.51
C ARG A 232 17.39 -27.60 11.10
N GLY A 233 17.73 -28.15 12.27
CA GLY A 233 18.91 -27.75 13.05
C GLY A 233 18.67 -26.65 14.08
N GLY A 234 17.43 -26.26 14.36
CA GLY A 234 17.07 -25.42 15.51
C GLY A 234 17.22 -23.90 15.30
N LYS A 235 17.83 -23.46 14.20
CA LYS A 235 17.90 -22.03 13.84
C LYS A 235 16.49 -21.45 13.69
N VAL A 236 16.18 -20.40 14.44
CA VAL A 236 14.96 -19.58 14.28
C VAL A 236 15.25 -18.47 13.27
N VAL A 237 14.35 -18.26 12.32
CA VAL A 237 14.32 -17.09 11.44
C VAL A 237 13.17 -16.21 11.90
N VAL A 238 13.50 -15.04 12.42
CA VAL A 238 12.55 -13.98 12.80
C VAL A 238 12.39 -13.04 11.59
N PRO A 239 11.16 -12.68 11.20
CA PRO A 239 10.93 -11.65 10.19
C PRO A 239 11.45 -10.29 10.62
N ASP A 240 11.99 -9.54 9.66
CA ASP A 240 12.45 -8.15 9.75
C ASP A 240 11.33 -7.12 9.55
N TYR A 241 10.17 -7.55 9.06
CA TYR A 241 8.95 -6.74 8.97
C TYR A 241 7.72 -7.49 9.47
N VAL A 242 6.71 -6.72 9.84
CA VAL A 242 5.35 -7.20 10.12
C VAL A 242 4.35 -6.53 9.19
N ILE A 243 3.30 -7.24 8.85
CA ILE A 243 2.12 -6.67 8.19
C ILE A 243 1.12 -6.34 9.29
N LEU A 244 0.63 -5.11 9.28
CA LEU A 244 -0.38 -4.62 10.21
C LEU A 244 -1.67 -4.32 9.44
N SER A 245 -2.81 -4.53 10.07
CA SER A 245 -4.10 -4.14 9.52
C SER A 245 -5.05 -3.64 10.59
N ARG A 246 -6.08 -2.91 10.12
CA ARG A 246 -7.19 -2.44 10.92
C ARG A 246 -8.49 -2.64 10.14
N PRO A 247 -9.41 -3.50 10.62
CA PRO A 247 -10.68 -3.73 9.93
C PRO A 247 -11.56 -2.49 9.93
N THR A 248 -12.33 -2.35 8.86
CA THR A 248 -13.37 -1.32 8.69
C THR A 248 -14.51 -1.54 9.70
N SER A 249 -15.35 -0.52 9.87
CA SER A 249 -16.46 -0.55 10.82
C SER A 249 -17.48 -1.64 10.48
N SER A 250 -17.75 -1.87 9.19
CA SER A 250 -18.56 -2.98 8.70
C SER A 250 -17.92 -4.34 9.05
N GLN A 251 -16.65 -4.54 8.73
CA GLN A 251 -15.97 -5.82 8.95
C GLN A 251 -15.87 -6.19 10.43
N LYS A 252 -15.74 -5.20 11.33
CA LYS A 252 -15.83 -5.43 12.79
C LYS A 252 -17.19 -5.98 13.22
N VAL A 253 -18.29 -5.48 12.63
CA VAL A 253 -19.65 -5.97 12.94
C VAL A 253 -19.80 -7.41 12.47
N ASP A 254 -19.39 -7.75 11.26
CA ASP A 254 -19.56 -9.10 10.73
C ASP A 254 -18.65 -10.12 11.42
N ASN A 255 -17.40 -9.76 11.76
CA ASN A 255 -16.54 -10.57 12.61
C ASN A 255 -17.17 -10.83 14.00
N SER A 256 -17.84 -9.84 14.60
CA SER A 256 -18.50 -10.01 15.89
C SER A 256 -19.74 -10.92 15.82
N ARG A 257 -20.43 -10.94 14.68
CA ARG A 257 -21.59 -11.84 14.43
C ARG A 257 -21.14 -13.28 14.22
N ALA A 258 -20.07 -13.49 13.46
CA ALA A 258 -19.50 -14.82 13.22
C ALA A 258 -19.01 -15.54 14.49
N HIS A 259 -18.65 -14.77 15.54
CA HIS A 259 -18.16 -15.30 16.82
C HIS A 259 -19.24 -15.46 17.90
N GLN A 260 -20.52 -15.22 17.62
CA GLN A 260 -21.59 -15.61 18.55
C GLN A 260 -21.91 -17.10 18.37
N PRO A 261 -21.70 -17.97 19.38
CA PRO A 261 -22.19 -19.33 19.33
C PRO A 261 -23.72 -19.30 19.27
N GLY A 262 -24.31 -20.13 18.40
CA GLY A 262 -25.76 -20.21 18.22
C GLY A 262 -26.49 -20.46 19.55
N ARG A 263 -27.53 -19.66 19.80
CA ARG A 263 -28.49 -19.88 20.88
C ARG A 263 -29.50 -20.96 20.52
#